data_AF-A0A524DSZ5-F1
#
_entry.id   AF-A0A524DSZ5-F1
#
_cell.length_a   1.000
_cell.length_b   1.000
_cell.length_c   1.000
_cell.angle_alpha   90.00
_cell.angle_beta   90.00
_cell.angle_gamma   90.00
#
_symmetry.space_group_name_H-M   'P 1'
#
loop_
_entity.id
_entity.type
_entity.pdbx_description
1 polymer ?
#
loop_
_entity_poly.entity_id
_entity_poly.type
_entity_poly.pdbx_seq_one_letter_code
_entity_poly.pdbx_strand_id
1 'polypeptide(L)'
;MTELSEQEFLMKLYEVTRKLSGISKTQSYRFKKEWDDFLKEYNPNPHLIRQFSVEKEKFLEDISYRIQILDTIRLSFDDGFHSIKSLLSTLYNHYLNDSPKFIKEFSDIDQLQLKYFIAKEILGNLFQYNQLDHESVPLKYNILAREYLMIKLQKGRSEKDIKTNLKKINLDITMTELRKYLKNIIDDGFLNKTKKGKDSIYKLAKEIELSDDGKKKFNQLLRPLVDWPTLFWRSYYNIREINVTIKEGAKNPESLNKILLKAATQGYLACHYVFENLKKYYEENQ
;
A
#
# COMPACT_ATOMS: atom_id res chain seq x y z
N MET A 1 5.28 -27.45 -0.18
CA MET A 1 4.79 -26.77 -1.40
C MET A 1 4.03 -27.82 -2.19
N THR A 2 2.83 -27.52 -2.69
CA THR A 2 2.04 -28.52 -3.43
C THR A 2 2.69 -28.78 -4.79
N GLU A 3 2.82 -30.04 -5.16
CA GLU A 3 3.36 -30.46 -6.45
C GLU A 3 2.22 -30.62 -7.45
N LEU A 4 2.39 -30.11 -8.67
CA LEU A 4 1.37 -30.13 -9.72
C LEU A 4 1.99 -30.45 -11.09
N SER A 5 1.17 -30.98 -11.99
CA SER A 5 1.42 -30.93 -13.43
C SER A 5 1.22 -29.50 -13.98
N GLU A 6 1.73 -29.23 -15.18
CA GLU A 6 1.50 -27.95 -15.86
C GLU A 6 0.01 -27.65 -16.06
N GLN A 7 -0.81 -28.65 -16.41
CA GLN A 7 -2.24 -28.47 -16.64
C GLN A 7 -2.98 -28.06 -15.36
N GLU A 8 -2.68 -28.71 -14.23
CA GLU A 8 -3.25 -28.36 -12.93
C GLU A 8 -2.79 -26.96 -12.48
N PHE A 9 -1.52 -26.61 -12.73
CA PHE A 9 -1.04 -25.26 -12.47
C PHE A 9 -1.76 -24.22 -13.32
N LEU A 10 -1.98 -24.49 -14.60
CA LEU A 10 -2.63 -23.56 -15.51
C LEU A 10 -4.07 -23.28 -15.07
N MET A 11 -4.78 -24.32 -14.62
CA MET A 11 -6.09 -24.18 -13.98
C MET A 11 -6.03 -23.29 -12.73
N LYS A 12 -5.03 -23.48 -11.87
CA LYS A 12 -4.83 -22.65 -10.67
C LYS A 12 -4.48 -21.20 -11.00
N LEU A 13 -3.69 -20.97 -12.04
CA LEU A 13 -3.36 -19.66 -12.55
C LEU A 13 -4.61 -18.95 -13.08
N TYR A 14 -5.49 -19.65 -13.78
CA TYR A 14 -6.80 -19.14 -14.18
C TYR A 14 -7.65 -18.74 -12.98
N GLU A 15 -7.73 -19.57 -11.93
CA GLU A 15 -8.51 -19.26 -10.72
C GLU A 15 -8.02 -17.98 -10.03
N VAL A 16 -6.70 -17.80 -9.91
CA VAL A 16 -6.10 -16.57 -9.37
C VAL A 16 -6.39 -15.38 -10.28
N THR A 17 -6.27 -15.54 -11.59
CA THR A 17 -6.58 -14.50 -12.59
C THR A 17 -8.05 -14.05 -12.47
N ARG A 18 -8.98 -14.99 -12.34
CA ARG A 18 -10.42 -14.74 -12.14
C ARG A 18 -10.68 -14.04 -10.80
N LYS A 19 -10.00 -14.46 -9.72
CA LYS A 19 -10.06 -13.78 -8.41
C LYS A 19 -9.64 -12.32 -8.53
N LEU A 20 -8.49 -12.06 -9.17
CA LEU A 20 -7.97 -10.71 -9.36
C LEU A 20 -8.93 -9.86 -10.21
N SER A 21 -9.50 -10.41 -11.28
CA SER A 21 -10.55 -9.74 -12.08
C SER A 21 -11.75 -9.32 -11.22
N GLY A 22 -12.22 -10.20 -10.34
CA GLY A 22 -13.32 -9.88 -9.43
C GLY A 22 -12.97 -8.75 -8.44
N ILE A 23 -11.74 -8.77 -7.90
CA ILE A 23 -11.26 -7.73 -6.99
C ILE A 23 -11.10 -6.40 -7.71
N SER A 24 -10.47 -6.37 -8.90
CA SER A 24 -10.24 -5.14 -9.66
C SER A 24 -11.56 -4.44 -10.00
N LYS A 25 -12.56 -5.19 -10.49
CA LYS A 25 -13.91 -4.68 -10.75
C LYS A 25 -14.56 -4.09 -9.51
N THR A 26 -14.57 -4.84 -8.41
CA THR A 26 -15.27 -4.44 -7.18
C THR A 26 -14.59 -3.24 -6.51
N GLN A 27 -13.26 -3.27 -6.41
CA GLN A 27 -12.50 -2.24 -5.70
C GLN A 27 -12.37 -0.96 -6.52
N SER A 28 -12.24 -1.05 -7.84
CA SER A 28 -12.27 0.11 -8.75
C SER A 28 -13.60 0.87 -8.62
N TYR A 29 -14.74 0.16 -8.65
CA TYR A 29 -16.05 0.77 -8.46
C TYR A 29 -16.20 1.43 -7.08
N ARG A 30 -15.87 0.71 -5.99
CA ARG A 30 -15.96 1.23 -4.63
C ARG A 30 -15.10 2.48 -4.45
N PHE A 31 -13.83 2.41 -4.86
CA PHE A 31 -12.92 3.54 -4.77
C PHE A 31 -13.44 4.75 -5.54
N LYS A 32 -13.87 4.55 -6.80
CA LYS A 32 -14.39 5.63 -7.63
C LYS A 32 -15.63 6.27 -7.01
N LYS A 33 -16.55 5.48 -6.44
CA LYS A 33 -17.75 6.02 -5.81
C LYS A 33 -17.39 6.93 -4.63
N GLU A 34 -16.63 6.42 -3.67
CA GLU A 34 -16.22 7.20 -2.50
C GLU A 34 -15.37 8.43 -2.90
N TRP A 35 -14.58 8.30 -3.96
CA TRP A 35 -13.85 9.43 -4.54
C TRP A 35 -14.76 10.49 -5.13
N ASP A 36 -15.72 10.08 -5.95
CA ASP A 36 -16.67 10.97 -6.62
C ASP A 36 -17.51 11.74 -5.59
N ASP A 37 -17.88 11.08 -4.49
CA ASP A 37 -18.67 11.64 -3.40
C ASP A 37 -17.86 12.65 -2.56
N PHE A 38 -16.56 12.43 -2.35
CA PHE A 38 -15.79 13.22 -1.36
C PHE A 38 -14.60 14.02 -1.91
N LEU A 39 -13.86 13.51 -2.90
CA LEU A 39 -12.57 14.06 -3.35
C LEU A 39 -12.56 14.63 -4.77
N LYS A 40 -13.62 14.41 -5.56
CA LYS A 40 -13.69 14.85 -6.96
C LYS A 40 -13.45 16.33 -7.18
N GLU A 41 -13.87 17.16 -6.24
CA GLU A 41 -13.67 18.62 -6.31
C GLU A 41 -12.19 19.02 -6.27
N TYR A 42 -11.35 18.22 -5.61
CA TYR A 42 -9.90 18.46 -5.49
C TYR A 42 -9.11 17.82 -6.62
N ASN A 43 -9.57 16.67 -7.09
CA ASN A 43 -8.96 15.96 -8.20
C ASN A 43 -10.04 15.19 -8.98
N PRO A 44 -10.47 15.71 -10.14
CA PRO A 44 -11.56 15.13 -10.92
C PRO A 44 -11.17 13.84 -11.65
N ASN A 45 -9.86 13.58 -11.82
CA ASN A 45 -9.32 12.48 -12.60
C ASN A 45 -8.33 11.66 -11.76
N PRO A 46 -8.79 10.93 -10.73
CA PRO A 46 -7.92 10.02 -9.99
C PRO A 46 -7.36 8.92 -10.90
N HIS A 47 -6.21 8.38 -10.52
CA HIS A 47 -5.81 7.08 -11.06
C HIS A 47 -6.81 6.01 -10.58
N LEU A 48 -7.25 5.16 -11.49
CA LEU A 48 -8.18 4.08 -11.22
C LEU A 48 -7.60 2.75 -11.66
N ILE A 49 -7.96 1.69 -10.95
CA ILE A 49 -7.60 0.32 -11.32
C ILE A 49 -8.35 -0.05 -12.58
N ARG A 50 -7.62 -0.42 -13.64
CA ARG A 50 -8.24 -0.99 -14.84
C ARG A 50 -8.98 -2.28 -14.50
N GLN A 51 -10.19 -2.37 -15.01
CA GLN A 51 -10.99 -3.58 -14.90
C GLN A 51 -10.64 -4.50 -16.07
N PHE A 52 -10.67 -5.80 -15.84
CA PHE A 52 -10.45 -6.81 -16.87
C PHE A 52 -11.32 -8.04 -16.58
N SER A 53 -11.56 -8.83 -17.60
CA SER A 53 -12.25 -10.13 -17.53
C SER A 53 -11.37 -11.20 -18.14
N VAL A 54 -11.56 -12.45 -17.71
CA VAL A 54 -10.86 -13.61 -18.26
C VAL A 54 -11.88 -14.66 -18.69
N GLU A 55 -11.75 -15.13 -19.92
CA GLU A 55 -12.51 -16.27 -20.45
C GLU A 55 -11.72 -17.55 -20.19
N LYS A 56 -12.37 -18.55 -19.56
CA LYS A 56 -11.67 -19.76 -19.10
C LYS A 56 -11.05 -20.52 -20.26
N GLU A 57 -11.85 -20.86 -21.25
CA GLU A 57 -11.47 -21.72 -22.37
C GLU A 57 -10.31 -21.07 -23.14
N LYS A 58 -10.43 -19.79 -23.50
CA LYS A 58 -9.34 -19.04 -24.15
C LYS A 58 -8.08 -18.97 -23.31
N PHE A 59 -8.18 -18.74 -22.00
CA PHE A 59 -7.00 -18.67 -21.13
C PHE A 59 -6.23 -19.99 -21.08
N LEU A 60 -6.96 -21.11 -21.11
CA LEU A 60 -6.38 -22.45 -21.05
C LEU A 60 -5.81 -22.90 -22.41
N GLU A 61 -6.46 -22.55 -23.52
CA GLU A 61 -6.13 -23.07 -24.85
C GLU A 61 -5.26 -22.12 -25.69
N ASP A 62 -5.43 -20.81 -25.53
CA ASP A 62 -4.74 -19.77 -26.33
C ASP A 62 -3.63 -19.11 -25.51
N ILE A 63 -2.38 -19.43 -25.86
CA ILE A 63 -1.18 -18.87 -25.22
C ILE A 63 -1.10 -17.34 -25.43
N SER A 64 -1.48 -16.84 -26.60
CA SER A 64 -1.44 -15.39 -26.88
C SER A 64 -2.45 -14.62 -26.03
N TYR A 65 -3.68 -15.15 -25.90
CA TYR A 65 -4.67 -14.57 -24.98
C TYR A 65 -4.19 -14.62 -23.53
N ARG A 66 -3.58 -15.73 -23.09
CA ARG A 66 -3.00 -15.85 -21.75
C ARG A 66 -1.94 -14.80 -21.48
N ILE A 67 -0.99 -14.59 -22.39
CA ILE A 67 0.06 -13.56 -22.30
C ILE A 67 -0.57 -12.17 -22.15
N GLN A 68 -1.58 -11.86 -22.96
CA GLN A 68 -2.31 -10.59 -22.88
C GLN A 68 -2.95 -10.37 -21.51
N ILE A 69 -3.60 -11.40 -20.95
CA ILE A 69 -4.23 -11.34 -19.64
C ILE A 69 -3.20 -11.16 -18.52
N LEU A 70 -2.06 -11.87 -18.58
CA LEU A 70 -0.97 -11.72 -17.62
C LEU A 70 -0.39 -10.30 -17.63
N ASP A 71 -0.19 -9.71 -18.82
CA ASP A 71 0.27 -8.32 -18.94
C ASP A 71 -0.78 -7.32 -18.45
N THR A 72 -2.06 -7.57 -18.72
CA THR A 72 -3.17 -6.74 -18.20
C THR A 72 -3.20 -6.75 -16.67
N ILE A 73 -2.98 -7.92 -16.04
CA ILE A 73 -2.87 -8.02 -14.59
C ILE A 73 -1.67 -7.23 -14.07
N ARG A 74 -0.50 -7.40 -14.69
CA ARG A 74 0.71 -6.66 -14.32
C ARG A 74 0.47 -5.16 -14.33
N LEU A 75 -0.10 -4.63 -15.41
CA LEU A 75 -0.44 -3.21 -15.52
C LEU A 75 -1.52 -2.76 -14.50
N SER A 76 -2.46 -3.64 -14.15
CA SER A 76 -3.45 -3.33 -13.12
C SER A 76 -2.86 -3.24 -11.70
N PHE A 77 -1.74 -3.95 -11.44
CA PHE A 77 -0.99 -3.79 -10.20
C PHE A 77 -0.36 -2.39 -10.13
N ASP A 78 0.18 -1.89 -11.24
CA ASP A 78 0.70 -0.52 -11.33
C ASP A 78 -0.44 0.48 -11.04
N ASP A 79 -1.63 0.27 -11.61
CA ASP A 79 -2.77 1.14 -11.35
C ASP A 79 -3.19 1.14 -9.88
N GLY A 80 -3.18 -0.03 -9.23
CA GLY A 80 -3.50 -0.15 -7.82
C GLY A 80 -2.55 0.65 -6.93
N PHE A 81 -1.26 0.62 -7.23
CA PHE A 81 -0.25 1.43 -6.55
C PHE A 81 -0.51 2.93 -6.76
N HIS A 82 -0.74 3.35 -8.01
CA HIS A 82 -0.96 4.76 -8.35
C HIS A 82 -2.32 5.30 -7.87
N SER A 83 -3.31 4.44 -7.66
CA SER A 83 -4.59 4.81 -7.04
C SER A 83 -4.40 5.19 -5.56
N ILE A 84 -3.59 4.41 -4.81
CA ILE A 84 -3.20 4.75 -3.43
C ILE A 84 -2.39 6.04 -3.41
N LYS A 85 -1.45 6.20 -4.35
CA LYS A 85 -0.66 7.43 -4.50
C LYS A 85 -1.56 8.64 -4.71
N SER A 86 -2.50 8.55 -5.67
CA SER A 86 -3.48 9.59 -5.97
C SER A 86 -4.30 9.98 -4.74
N LEU A 87 -4.75 8.99 -3.96
CA LEU A 87 -5.47 9.23 -2.71
C LEU A 87 -4.63 10.00 -1.70
N LEU A 88 -3.42 9.52 -1.39
CA LEU A 88 -2.56 10.16 -0.42
C LEU A 88 -2.18 11.59 -0.85
N SER A 89 -1.78 11.77 -2.11
CA SER A 89 -1.47 13.09 -2.64
C SER A 89 -2.69 14.03 -2.58
N THR A 90 -3.89 13.54 -2.92
CA THR A 90 -5.10 14.38 -2.88
C THR A 90 -5.48 14.75 -1.45
N LEU A 91 -5.39 13.80 -0.51
CA LEU A 91 -5.63 14.06 0.90
C LEU A 91 -4.63 15.08 1.45
N TYR A 92 -3.32 14.88 1.29
CA TYR A 92 -2.32 15.72 1.95
C TYR A 92 -2.04 17.05 1.24
N ASN A 93 -2.15 17.12 -0.08
CA ASN A 93 -1.80 18.33 -0.83
C ASN A 93 -3.01 19.24 -1.09
N HIS A 94 -4.23 18.70 -1.04
CA HIS A 94 -5.45 19.46 -1.32
C HIS A 94 -6.41 19.49 -0.13
N TYR A 95 -6.93 18.36 0.31
CA TYR A 95 -8.01 18.34 1.31
C TYR A 95 -7.52 18.75 2.72
N LEU A 96 -6.52 18.07 3.26
CA LEU A 96 -5.92 18.32 4.58
C LEU A 96 -5.02 19.56 4.59
N ASN A 97 -4.71 20.13 3.43
CA ASN A 97 -3.92 21.36 3.31
C ASN A 97 -4.82 22.60 3.49
N ASP A 98 -5.51 22.61 4.63
CA ASP A 98 -6.33 23.73 5.10
C ASP A 98 -7.42 24.14 4.10
N SER A 99 -8.01 23.15 3.41
CA SER A 99 -9.17 23.40 2.55
C SER A 99 -10.35 23.95 3.36
N PRO A 100 -11.19 24.84 2.78
CA PRO A 100 -12.32 25.41 3.50
C PRO A 100 -13.28 24.35 4.06
N LYS A 101 -13.45 23.24 3.33
CA LYS A 101 -14.27 22.10 3.73
C LYS A 101 -13.70 21.43 4.98
N PHE A 102 -12.40 21.14 4.99
CA PHE A 102 -11.72 20.52 6.12
C PHE A 102 -11.79 21.37 7.40
N ILE A 103 -11.54 22.68 7.27
CA ILE A 103 -11.60 23.63 8.39
C ILE A 103 -13.01 23.71 8.97
N LYS A 104 -14.05 23.68 8.11
CA LYS A 104 -15.45 23.72 8.54
C LYS A 104 -15.89 22.41 9.18
N GLU A 105 -15.38 21.28 8.72
CA GLU A 105 -15.78 19.96 9.18
C GLU A 105 -15.14 19.58 10.51
N PHE A 106 -13.91 19.98 10.80
CA PHE A 106 -13.17 19.51 11.98
C PHE A 106 -12.68 20.65 12.89
N SER A 107 -12.61 20.38 14.20
CA SER A 107 -12.01 21.31 15.17
C SER A 107 -10.51 21.47 14.90
N ASP A 108 -9.89 22.58 15.30
CA ASP A 108 -8.44 22.79 15.10
C ASP A 108 -7.58 21.66 15.69
N ILE A 109 -8.02 21.11 16.83
CA ILE A 109 -7.37 19.95 17.46
C ILE A 109 -7.48 18.72 16.54
N ASP A 110 -8.68 18.41 16.05
CA ASP A 110 -8.91 17.25 15.18
C ASP A 110 -8.26 17.43 13.81
N GLN A 111 -8.17 18.66 13.30
CA GLN A 111 -7.50 18.95 12.03
C GLN A 111 -6.03 18.53 12.09
N LEU A 112 -5.32 18.90 13.16
CA LEU A 112 -3.93 18.47 13.35
C LEU A 112 -3.84 16.95 13.59
N GLN A 113 -4.73 16.40 14.43
CA GLN A 113 -4.75 14.97 14.72
C GLN A 113 -4.98 14.11 13.47
N LEU A 114 -5.90 14.52 12.58
CA LEU A 114 -6.22 13.79 11.35
C LEU A 114 -5.02 13.61 10.44
N LYS A 115 -4.18 14.64 10.30
CA LYS A 115 -2.97 14.57 9.46
C LYS A 115 -2.02 13.47 9.93
N TYR A 116 -1.88 13.25 11.24
CA TYR A 116 -1.08 12.16 11.80
C TYR A 116 -1.82 10.82 11.81
N PHE A 117 -3.11 10.85 12.11
CA PHE A 117 -3.97 9.67 12.19
C PHE A 117 -4.05 8.94 10.85
N ILE A 118 -4.33 9.66 9.76
CA ILE A 118 -4.42 9.08 8.41
C ILE A 118 -3.08 8.45 7.97
N ALA A 119 -1.96 9.13 8.22
CA ALA A 119 -0.64 8.59 7.91
C ALA A 119 -0.37 7.30 8.70
N LYS A 120 -0.74 7.27 9.99
CA LYS A 120 -0.63 6.08 10.83
C LYS A 120 -1.49 4.93 10.30
N GLU A 121 -2.74 5.19 9.96
CA GLU A 121 -3.66 4.15 9.47
C GLU A 121 -3.26 3.59 8.10
N ILE A 122 -2.74 4.41 7.18
CA ILE A 122 -2.34 3.95 5.85
C ILE A 122 -0.89 3.49 5.85
N LEU A 123 0.07 4.38 6.11
CA LEU A 123 1.51 4.08 5.99
C LEU A 123 2.02 3.18 7.11
N GLY A 124 1.40 3.20 8.29
CA GLY A 124 1.71 2.24 9.36
C GLY A 124 1.44 0.80 8.93
N ASN A 125 0.36 0.58 8.17
CA ASN A 125 -0.08 -0.73 7.68
C ASN A 125 0.53 -1.13 6.34
N LEU A 126 0.95 -0.18 5.50
CA LEU A 126 1.47 -0.43 4.15
C LEU A 126 3.00 -0.22 4.05
N PHE A 127 3.76 -1.05 4.78
CA PHE A 127 5.23 -0.96 4.78
C PHE A 127 5.86 -1.01 3.38
N GLN A 128 5.39 -1.91 2.51
CA GLN A 128 5.93 -2.06 1.15
C GLN A 128 5.55 -0.90 0.23
N TYR A 129 4.36 -0.30 0.40
CA TYR A 129 4.04 0.94 -0.31
C TYR A 129 5.02 2.04 0.09
N ASN A 130 5.24 2.18 1.40
CA ASN A 130 6.14 3.17 1.94
C ASN A 130 7.62 2.90 1.65
N GLN A 131 7.99 1.72 1.13
CA GLN A 131 9.32 1.43 0.60
C GLN A 131 9.56 2.03 -0.80
N LEU A 132 8.47 2.34 -1.50
CA LEU A 132 8.44 2.72 -2.91
C LEU A 132 8.07 4.18 -3.10
N ASP A 133 7.24 4.75 -2.23
CA ASP A 133 6.81 6.15 -2.31
C ASP A 133 6.96 6.88 -0.97
N HIS A 134 7.65 8.03 -1.01
CA HIS A 134 7.85 8.93 0.13
C HIS A 134 7.31 10.33 -0.11
N GLU A 135 6.80 10.61 -1.31
CA GLU A 135 6.46 11.97 -1.76
C GLU A 135 4.99 12.31 -1.51
N SER A 136 4.11 11.30 -1.45
CA SER A 136 2.67 11.53 -1.33
C SER A 136 2.22 12.00 0.05
N VAL A 137 3.08 11.86 1.06
CA VAL A 137 2.80 12.25 2.44
C VAL A 137 4.00 13.01 2.99
N PRO A 138 3.82 14.23 3.55
CA PRO A 138 4.92 14.97 4.13
C PRO A 138 5.70 14.17 5.18
N LEU A 139 7.02 14.26 5.13
CA LEU A 139 7.92 13.37 5.87
C LEU A 139 7.67 13.34 7.39
N LYS A 140 7.26 14.44 8.02
CA LYS A 140 6.96 14.45 9.46
C LYS A 140 5.85 13.45 9.84
N TYR A 141 4.81 13.36 9.02
CA TYR A 141 3.70 12.42 9.24
C TYR A 141 4.13 10.98 8.98
N ASN A 142 4.92 10.77 7.92
CA ASN A 142 5.49 9.47 7.58
C ASN A 142 6.39 8.94 8.72
N ILE A 143 7.31 9.76 9.21
CA ILE A 143 8.21 9.41 10.32
C ILE A 143 7.41 8.99 11.55
N LEU A 144 6.44 9.80 12.00
CA LEU A 144 5.68 9.41 13.18
C LEU A 144 4.85 8.16 12.93
N ALA A 145 4.17 8.05 11.79
CA ALA A 145 3.37 6.86 11.44
C ALA A 145 4.18 5.55 11.52
N ARG A 146 5.42 5.57 11.03
CA ARG A 146 6.30 4.40 11.02
C ARG A 146 6.93 4.08 12.37
N GLU A 147 7.17 5.09 13.18
CA GLU A 147 7.81 4.94 14.49
C GLU A 147 6.82 4.75 15.63
N TYR A 148 5.57 5.15 15.45
CA TYR A 148 4.55 5.28 16.50
C TYR A 148 4.44 4.03 17.38
N LEU A 149 4.26 2.85 16.77
CA LEU A 149 4.09 1.60 17.52
C LEU A 149 5.33 1.26 18.33
N MET A 150 6.52 1.45 17.76
CA MET A 150 7.79 1.16 18.43
C MET A 150 8.06 2.13 19.57
N ILE A 151 7.82 3.44 19.37
CA ILE A 151 7.92 4.45 20.42
C ILE A 151 6.96 4.12 21.57
N LYS A 152 5.72 3.72 21.25
CA LYS A 152 4.69 3.35 22.23
C LYS A 152 5.11 2.13 23.05
N LEU A 153 5.43 1.02 22.40
CA LEU A 153 5.74 -0.26 23.07
C LEU A 153 7.05 -0.20 23.86
N GLN A 154 8.07 0.49 23.35
CA GLN A 154 9.38 0.59 23.99
C GLN A 154 9.47 1.74 25.01
N LYS A 155 8.37 2.48 25.22
CA LYS A 155 8.32 3.67 26.10
C LYS A 155 9.38 4.72 25.72
N GLY A 156 9.66 4.83 24.43
CA GLY A 156 10.59 5.76 23.82
C GLY A 156 11.59 5.13 22.87
N ARG A 157 12.17 5.95 21.99
CA ARG A 157 13.15 5.49 20.98
C ARG A 157 14.25 6.53 20.75
N SER A 158 15.47 6.07 20.46
CA SER A 158 16.59 6.98 20.17
C SER A 158 16.53 7.51 18.73
N GLU A 159 17.12 8.68 18.45
CA GLU A 159 17.24 9.21 17.08
C GLU A 159 18.01 8.27 16.12
N LYS A 160 18.99 7.51 16.63
CA LYS A 160 19.75 6.52 15.85
C LYS A 160 18.88 5.34 15.44
N ASP A 161 18.05 4.85 16.36
CA ASP A 161 17.12 3.74 16.09
C ASP A 161 16.02 4.15 15.12
N ILE A 162 15.49 5.37 15.30
CA ILE A 162 14.52 5.97 14.35
C ILE A 162 15.15 6.04 12.96
N LYS A 163 16.35 6.62 12.83
CA LYS A 163 17.04 6.69 11.53
C LYS A 163 17.27 5.31 10.92
N THR A 164 17.69 4.34 11.71
CA THR A 164 17.91 2.96 11.27
C THR A 164 16.62 2.33 10.75
N ASN A 165 15.49 2.62 11.38
CA ASN A 165 14.20 2.09 10.95
C ASN A 165 13.69 2.77 9.68
N LEU A 166 13.91 4.08 9.52
CA LEU A 166 13.59 4.81 8.28
C LEU A 166 14.40 4.29 7.08
N LYS A 167 15.66 3.86 7.28
CA LYS A 167 16.42 3.20 6.21
C LYS A 167 15.79 1.91 5.69
N LYS A 168 15.03 1.17 6.51
CA LYS A 168 14.36 -0.07 6.09
C LYS A 168 13.23 0.18 5.07
N ILE A 169 12.72 1.40 5.03
CA ILE A 169 11.76 1.85 4.02
C ILE A 169 12.44 2.61 2.86
N ASN A 170 13.77 2.56 2.73
CA ASN A 170 14.50 3.34 1.73
C ASN A 170 14.40 4.87 1.92
N LEU A 171 14.05 5.34 3.13
CA LEU A 171 14.06 6.77 3.45
C LEU A 171 15.42 7.15 4.07
N ASP A 172 16.38 7.51 3.22
CA ASP A 172 17.70 7.96 3.67
C ASP A 172 17.74 9.47 3.88
N ILE A 173 17.53 9.88 5.13
CA ILE A 173 17.65 11.29 5.55
C ILE A 173 18.88 11.50 6.45
N THR A 174 19.47 12.68 6.37
CA THR A 174 20.55 13.08 7.26
C THR A 174 20.06 13.17 8.71
N MET A 175 20.98 13.09 9.67
CA MET A 175 20.60 13.25 11.09
C MET A 175 20.07 14.67 11.36
N THR A 176 20.58 15.67 10.63
CA THR A 176 20.13 17.07 10.72
C THR A 176 18.67 17.20 10.27
N GLU A 177 18.32 16.61 9.12
CA GLU A 177 16.92 16.62 8.63
C GLU A 177 16.00 15.85 9.56
N LEU A 178 16.41 14.67 10.04
CA LEU A 178 15.61 13.90 11.00
C LEU A 178 15.32 14.74 12.25
N ARG A 179 16.32 15.43 12.81
CA ARG A 179 16.14 16.30 13.97
C ARG A 179 15.19 17.47 13.70
N LYS A 180 15.20 18.03 12.48
CA LYS A 180 14.24 19.06 12.06
C LYS A 180 12.82 18.51 12.07
N TYR A 181 12.57 17.34 11.48
CA TYR A 181 11.24 16.73 11.48
C TYR A 181 10.78 16.33 12.89
N LEU A 182 11.66 15.73 13.70
CA LEU A 182 11.34 15.38 15.08
C LEU A 182 11.01 16.61 15.92
N LYS A 183 11.70 17.74 15.70
CA LYS A 183 11.35 19.02 16.33
C LYS A 183 9.93 19.45 15.92
N ASN A 184 9.60 19.43 14.64
CA ASN A 184 8.24 19.78 14.19
C ASN A 184 7.16 18.89 14.83
N ILE A 185 7.43 17.60 15.01
CA ILE A 185 6.49 16.67 15.65
C ILE A 185 6.35 16.97 17.17
N ILE A 186 7.42 17.43 17.82
CA ILE A 186 7.38 17.90 19.22
C ILE A 186 6.57 19.20 19.31
N ASP A 187 6.79 20.13 18.39
CA ASP A 187 6.09 21.42 18.34
C ASP A 187 4.59 21.21 18.07
N ASP A 188 4.21 20.20 17.28
CA ASP A 188 2.83 19.73 17.08
C ASP A 188 2.25 18.98 18.33
N GLY A 189 3.07 18.75 19.36
CA GLY A 189 2.68 18.19 20.66
C GLY A 189 2.55 16.67 20.72
N PHE A 190 3.13 15.92 19.77
CA PHE A 190 3.03 14.45 19.72
C PHE A 190 4.19 13.72 20.36
N LEU A 191 5.36 14.35 20.43
CA LEU A 191 6.55 13.77 21.02
C LEU A 191 7.11 14.65 22.13
N ASN A 192 7.69 14.00 23.14
CA ASN A 192 8.54 14.61 24.14
C ASN A 192 9.97 14.12 23.94
N LYS A 193 10.95 15.01 24.17
CA LYS A 193 12.38 14.69 24.08
C LYS A 193 13.02 14.71 25.45
N THR A 194 13.69 13.61 25.80
CA THR A 194 14.47 13.49 27.03
C THR A 194 15.91 13.08 26.70
N LYS A 195 16.90 13.63 27.40
CA LYS A 195 18.29 13.16 27.28
C LYS A 195 18.52 11.95 28.17
N LYS A 196 19.17 10.92 27.64
CA LYS A 196 19.68 9.77 28.41
C LYS A 196 21.15 9.56 28.04
N GLY A 197 22.05 10.06 28.88
CA GLY A 197 23.48 10.13 28.55
C GLY A 197 23.72 11.02 27.33
N LYS A 198 24.39 10.49 26.30
CA LYS A 198 24.68 11.21 25.05
C LYS A 198 23.52 11.16 24.05
N ASP A 199 22.53 10.30 24.25
CA ASP A 199 21.46 10.08 23.29
C ASP A 199 20.19 10.87 23.64
N SER A 200 19.47 11.27 22.60
CA SER A 200 18.13 11.83 22.72
C SER A 200 17.09 10.72 22.55
N ILE A 201 16.22 10.58 23.54
CA ILE A 201 15.11 9.61 23.54
C ILE A 201 13.80 10.38 23.34
N TYR A 202 13.03 9.94 22.36
CA TYR A 202 11.73 10.51 21.98
C TYR A 202 10.62 9.59 22.47
N LYS A 203 9.63 10.13 23.18
CA LYS A 203 8.47 9.41 23.73
C LYS A 203 7.18 10.04 23.23
N LEU A 204 6.10 9.28 23.14
CA LEU A 204 4.78 9.85 22.88
C LEU A 204 4.40 10.80 24.02
N ALA A 205 4.01 12.03 23.67
CA ALA A 205 3.44 13.00 24.59
C ALA A 205 1.93 12.75 24.78
N LYS A 206 1.27 12.32 23.70
CA LYS A 206 -0.15 11.94 23.65
C LYS A 206 -0.36 10.86 22.60
N GLU A 207 -1.49 10.17 22.69
CA GLU A 207 -1.94 9.24 21.65
C GLU A 207 -2.44 10.01 20.42
N ILE A 208 -2.28 9.41 19.23
CA ILE A 208 -2.84 9.94 17.99
C ILE A 208 -4.29 9.46 17.92
N GLU A 209 -5.18 10.25 18.52
CA GLU A 209 -6.61 9.97 18.61
C GLU A 209 -7.42 11.23 18.31
N LEU A 210 -8.54 11.05 17.63
CA LEU A 210 -9.54 12.09 17.41
C LEU A 210 -10.46 12.21 18.61
N SER A 211 -11.03 13.39 18.80
CA SER A 211 -12.18 13.59 19.69
C SER A 211 -13.36 12.69 19.29
N ASP A 212 -14.34 12.51 20.16
CA ASP A 212 -15.51 11.67 19.86
C ASP A 212 -16.30 12.19 18.65
N ASP A 213 -16.46 13.51 18.54
CA ASP A 213 -17.12 14.13 17.39
C ASP A 213 -16.24 14.05 16.13
N GLY A 214 -14.92 14.23 16.27
CA GLY A 214 -13.95 14.01 15.20
C GLY A 214 -14.01 12.57 14.66
N LYS A 215 -14.08 11.57 15.54
CA LYS A 215 -14.27 10.15 15.18
C LYS A 215 -15.56 9.91 14.41
N LYS A 216 -16.69 10.47 14.86
CA LYS A 216 -17.98 10.32 14.16
C LYS A 216 -17.90 10.87 12.73
N LYS A 217 -17.37 12.08 12.57
CA LYS A 217 -17.21 12.72 11.25
C LYS A 217 -16.21 11.97 10.37
N PHE A 218 -15.07 11.56 10.92
CA PHE A 218 -14.10 10.72 10.21
C PHE A 218 -14.75 9.44 9.67
N ASN A 219 -15.51 8.74 10.51
CA ASN A 219 -16.19 7.49 10.12
C ASN A 219 -17.19 7.69 8.98
N GLN A 220 -17.86 8.84 8.94
CA GLN A 220 -18.83 9.16 7.91
C GLN A 220 -18.18 9.61 6.60
N LEU A 221 -17.10 10.37 6.67
CA LEU A 221 -16.55 11.10 5.51
C LEU A 221 -15.30 10.44 4.92
N LEU A 222 -14.36 10.02 5.77
CA LEU A 222 -13.00 9.69 5.34
C LEU A 222 -12.68 8.20 5.48
N ARG A 223 -13.30 7.51 6.43
CA ARG A 223 -12.97 6.12 6.73
C ARG A 223 -13.06 5.19 5.52
N PRO A 224 -14.08 5.25 4.64
CA PRO A 224 -14.13 4.39 3.47
C PRO A 224 -12.89 4.55 2.57
N LEU A 225 -12.42 5.78 2.38
CA LEU A 225 -11.23 6.10 1.61
C LEU A 225 -9.94 5.71 2.34
N VAL A 226 -9.87 5.89 3.65
CA VAL A 226 -8.66 5.60 4.45
C VAL A 226 -8.45 4.11 4.71
N ASP A 227 -9.53 3.34 4.87
CA ASP A 227 -9.47 1.88 5.05
C ASP A 227 -9.19 1.16 3.71
N TRP A 228 -9.62 1.74 2.59
CA TRP A 228 -9.53 1.13 1.27
C TRP A 228 -8.11 0.68 0.86
N PRO A 229 -7.03 1.50 0.97
CA PRO A 229 -5.68 1.11 0.60
C PRO A 229 -5.22 -0.18 1.27
N THR A 230 -5.46 -0.33 2.57
CA THR A 230 -5.03 -1.51 3.34
C THR A 230 -5.81 -2.75 2.93
N LEU A 231 -7.13 -2.63 2.77
CA LEU A 231 -7.99 -3.74 2.35
C LEU A 231 -7.70 -4.18 0.92
N PHE A 232 -7.54 -3.22 0.01
CA PHE A 232 -7.16 -3.46 -1.37
C PHE A 232 -5.79 -4.11 -1.46
N TRP A 233 -4.77 -3.57 -0.80
CA TRP A 233 -3.41 -4.10 -0.87
C TRP A 233 -3.32 -5.56 -0.41
N ARG A 234 -3.96 -5.88 0.72
CA ARG A 234 -3.95 -7.24 1.31
C ARG A 234 -4.68 -8.27 0.46
N SER A 235 -5.70 -7.86 -0.28
CA SER A 235 -6.49 -8.76 -1.12
C SER A 235 -5.92 -8.89 -2.53
N TYR A 236 -5.51 -7.77 -3.14
CA TYR A 236 -5.09 -7.71 -4.55
C TYR A 236 -3.67 -8.20 -4.76
N TYR A 237 -2.74 -7.86 -3.85
CA TYR A 237 -1.34 -8.30 -3.93
C TYR A 237 -1.08 -9.59 -3.14
N ASN A 238 -2.04 -10.51 -3.21
CA ASN A 238 -1.95 -11.82 -2.59
C ASN A 238 -2.25 -12.91 -3.62
N ILE A 239 -1.20 -13.55 -4.10
CA ILE A 239 -1.23 -14.58 -5.13
C ILE A 239 -0.60 -15.89 -4.64
N ARG A 240 -0.55 -16.11 -3.32
CA ARG A 240 0.11 -17.28 -2.72
C ARG A 240 -0.45 -18.60 -3.19
N GLU A 241 -1.67 -18.61 -3.74
CA GLU A 241 -2.29 -19.81 -4.27
C GLU A 241 -1.46 -20.41 -5.42
N ILE A 242 -0.72 -19.62 -6.20
CA ILE A 242 0.17 -20.16 -7.25
C ILE A 242 1.59 -20.48 -6.77
N ASN A 243 1.86 -20.45 -5.46
CA ASN A 243 3.13 -20.93 -4.90
C ASN A 243 3.15 -22.47 -4.86
N VAL A 244 3.46 -23.08 -5.99
CA VAL A 244 3.46 -24.53 -6.23
C VAL A 244 4.76 -24.95 -6.92
N THR A 245 5.02 -26.26 -6.92
CA THR A 245 6.15 -26.85 -7.64
C THR A 245 5.62 -27.64 -8.84
N ILE A 246 6.10 -27.33 -10.04
CA ILE A 246 5.75 -28.03 -11.27
C ILE A 246 6.74 -29.17 -11.50
N LYS A 247 6.22 -30.40 -11.61
CA LYS A 247 7.03 -31.61 -11.81
C LYS A 247 6.98 -32.18 -13.22
N GLU A 248 5.88 -31.95 -13.95
CA GLU A 248 5.61 -32.59 -15.23
C GLU A 248 4.95 -31.62 -16.22
N GLY A 249 5.16 -31.85 -17.52
CA GLY A 249 4.51 -31.13 -18.63
C GLY A 249 5.22 -29.85 -19.09
N ALA A 250 5.83 -29.10 -18.17
CA ALA A 250 6.41 -27.79 -18.48
C ALA A 250 7.66 -27.86 -19.39
N LYS A 251 7.73 -27.00 -20.42
CA LYS A 251 8.87 -26.89 -21.35
C LYS A 251 10.18 -26.37 -20.70
N ASN A 252 10.11 -25.82 -19.48
CA ASN A 252 11.27 -25.45 -18.65
C ASN A 252 10.85 -25.34 -17.17
N PRO A 253 10.80 -26.47 -16.44
CA PRO A 253 10.23 -26.50 -15.09
C PRO A 253 11.09 -25.73 -14.07
N GLU A 254 12.41 -25.66 -14.25
CA GLU A 254 13.29 -24.92 -13.33
C GLU A 254 13.01 -23.42 -13.37
N SER A 255 12.91 -22.84 -14.57
CA SER A 255 12.58 -21.42 -14.74
C SER A 255 11.21 -21.10 -14.16
N LEU A 256 10.20 -21.91 -14.48
CA LEU A 256 8.83 -21.73 -13.96
C LEU A 256 8.79 -21.81 -12.43
N ASN A 257 9.43 -22.83 -11.83
CA ASN A 257 9.48 -22.99 -10.38
C ASN A 257 10.17 -21.81 -9.67
N LYS A 258 11.23 -21.24 -10.27
CA LYS A 258 11.89 -20.04 -9.73
C LYS A 258 10.95 -18.83 -9.68
N ILE A 259 10.08 -18.67 -10.69
CA ILE A 259 9.07 -17.62 -10.73
C ILE A 259 8.04 -17.87 -9.62
N LEU A 260 7.48 -19.08 -9.54
CA LEU A 260 6.41 -19.43 -8.61
C LEU A 260 6.83 -19.36 -7.14
N LEU A 261 8.10 -19.63 -6.84
CA LEU A 261 8.66 -19.45 -5.48
C LEU A 261 8.47 -18.02 -4.95
N LYS A 262 8.46 -17.01 -5.82
CA LYS A 262 8.24 -15.61 -5.41
C LYS A 262 6.81 -15.32 -5.00
N ALA A 263 5.84 -16.14 -5.42
CA ALA A 263 4.44 -16.01 -5.02
C ALA A 263 4.22 -16.30 -3.52
N ALA A 264 5.18 -16.92 -2.82
CA ALA A 264 5.14 -17.07 -1.35
C ALA A 264 5.08 -15.72 -0.61
N THR A 265 5.67 -14.69 -1.20
CA THR A 265 5.72 -13.33 -0.65
C THR A 265 4.51 -12.53 -1.11
N GLN A 266 3.78 -11.95 -0.16
CA GLN A 266 2.71 -11.00 -0.47
C GLN A 266 3.28 -9.62 -0.76
N GLY A 267 2.63 -8.87 -1.65
CA GLY A 267 3.03 -7.50 -1.95
C GLY A 267 3.16 -7.16 -3.43
N TYR A 268 3.08 -5.87 -3.71
CA TYR A 268 3.18 -5.31 -5.06
C TYR A 268 4.41 -5.84 -5.81
N LEU A 269 5.62 -5.70 -5.25
CA LEU A 269 6.86 -6.11 -5.93
C LEU A 269 6.89 -7.60 -6.28
N ALA A 270 6.44 -8.46 -5.37
CA ALA A 270 6.40 -9.89 -5.60
C ALA A 270 5.36 -10.26 -6.66
N CYS A 271 4.16 -9.67 -6.60
CA CYS A 271 3.10 -9.93 -7.58
C CYS A 271 3.49 -9.43 -8.97
N HIS A 272 4.02 -8.20 -9.07
CA HIS A 272 4.49 -7.64 -10.32
C HIS A 272 5.59 -8.52 -10.93
N TYR A 273 6.59 -8.92 -10.14
CA TYR A 273 7.64 -9.84 -10.58
C TYR A 273 7.08 -11.15 -11.12
N VAL A 274 6.17 -11.81 -10.38
CA VAL A 274 5.62 -13.10 -10.77
C VAL A 274 4.89 -12.99 -12.11
N PHE A 275 3.99 -12.01 -12.27
CA PHE A 275 3.18 -11.89 -13.49
C PHE A 275 4.00 -11.42 -14.70
N GLU A 276 4.98 -10.54 -14.49
CA GLU A 276 5.92 -10.14 -15.55
C GLU A 276 6.74 -11.33 -16.05
N ASN A 277 7.22 -12.20 -15.15
CA ASN A 277 8.05 -13.33 -15.56
C ASN A 277 7.21 -14.52 -16.05
N LEU A 278 5.96 -14.70 -15.58
CA LEU A 278 5.04 -15.67 -16.18
C LEU A 278 4.69 -15.29 -17.62
N LYS A 279 4.48 -14.00 -17.90
CA LYS A 279 4.31 -13.50 -19.27
C LYS A 279 5.51 -13.89 -20.14
N LYS A 280 6.73 -13.53 -19.71
CA LYS A 280 7.98 -13.86 -20.42
C LYS A 280 8.14 -15.37 -20.64
N TYR A 281 7.84 -16.16 -19.60
CA TYR A 281 7.87 -17.61 -19.70
C TYR A 281 6.97 -18.13 -20.83
N TYR A 282 5.73 -17.65 -20.93
CA TYR A 282 4.84 -18.09 -22.01
C TYR A 282 5.23 -17.52 -23.39
N GLU A 283 5.81 -16.33 -23.45
CA GLU A 283 6.37 -15.76 -24.71
C GLU A 283 7.54 -16.61 -25.25
N GLU A 284 8.41 -17.09 -24.37
CA GLU A 284 9.56 -17.93 -24.74
C GLU A 284 9.19 -19.37 -25.11
N ASN A 285 8.02 -19.85 -24.67
CA ASN A 285 7.60 -21.25 -24.78
C ASN A 285 6.36 -21.46 -25.69
N GLN A 286 5.95 -20.43 -26.43
CA GLN A 286 4.95 -20.50 -27.49
C GLN A 286 5.38 -21.49 -28.58
#